data_AF-A0A660Y477-F1
#
_entry.id   AF-A0A660Y477-F1
#
_cell.length_a   1.000
_cell.length_b   1.000
_cell.length_c   1.000
_cell.angle_alpha   90.00
_cell.angle_beta   90.00
_cell.angle_gamma   90.00
#
_symmetry.space_group_name_H-M   'P 1'
#
loop_
_entity.id
_entity.type
_entity.pdbx_description
1 polymer ?
#
loop_
_entity_poly.entity_id
_entity_poly.type
_entity_poly.pdbx_seq_one_letter_code
_entity_poly.pdbx_strand_id
1 'polypeptide(L)'
;PILWDSGARDRIAPSAEVGISYRREVLKGRWTLAISCGSGLRGGMEYLYAGRVALRLGWDGSGLTAGAGVSFGSLRADYAFLMHEALGGTHRVSLEVLLPGGGT
;
A
#
# COMPACT_ATOMS: atom_id res chain seq x y z
N PRO A 1 31.76 30.60 2.95
CA PRO A 1 31.36 29.18 2.74
C PRO A 1 31.19 28.47 4.09
N ILE A 2 29.94 28.33 4.55
CA ILE A 2 29.66 27.62 5.80
C ILE A 2 29.77 26.11 5.57
N LEU A 3 30.71 25.48 6.26
CA LEU A 3 30.91 24.03 6.28
C LEU A 3 29.94 23.46 7.32
N TRP A 4 28.89 22.77 6.88
CA TRP A 4 27.94 22.09 7.76
C TRP A 4 28.34 20.61 7.84
N ASP A 5 29.11 20.26 8.88
CA ASP A 5 29.38 18.87 9.25
C ASP A 5 28.72 18.61 10.60
N SER A 6 27.48 18.14 10.58
CA SER A 6 26.85 17.57 11.76
C SER A 6 27.10 16.07 11.72
N GLY A 7 28.10 15.61 12.49
CA GLY A 7 28.53 14.20 12.65
C GLY A 7 27.48 13.25 13.27
N ALA A 8 26.22 13.34 12.83
CA ALA A 8 25.20 12.34 13.06
C ALA A 8 25.52 11.13 12.17
N ARG A 9 26.23 10.15 12.73
CA ARG A 9 26.50 8.87 12.07
C ARG A 9 25.22 8.05 12.09
N ASP A 10 24.32 8.34 11.16
CA ASP A 10 23.07 7.61 10.94
C ASP A 10 23.41 6.18 10.52
N ARG A 11 23.43 5.27 11.50
CA ARG A 11 23.77 3.87 11.29
C ARG A 11 22.51 3.17 10.80
N ILE A 12 22.29 3.26 9.49
CA ILE A 12 21.22 2.51 8.82
C ILE A 12 21.52 1.03 9.05
N ALA A 13 20.74 0.38 9.92
CA ALA A 13 20.84 -1.06 10.09
C ALA A 13 20.56 -1.71 8.73
N PRO A 14 21.45 -2.57 8.19
CA PRO A 14 21.20 -3.23 6.92
C PRO A 14 19.98 -4.13 7.07
N SER A 15 18.86 -3.73 6.47
CA SER A 15 17.64 -4.52 6.43
C SER A 15 17.57 -5.24 5.09
N ALA A 16 17.71 -6.55 5.11
CA ALA A 16 17.38 -7.41 3.99
C ALA A 16 15.99 -8.01 4.22
N GLU A 17 15.13 -7.96 3.21
CA GLU A 17 13.82 -8.59 3.22
C GLU A 17 13.72 -9.54 2.01
N VAL A 18 13.23 -10.75 2.25
CA VAL A 18 13.01 -11.76 1.20
C VAL A 18 11.52 -12.00 1.09
N GLY A 19 10.95 -11.77 -0.09
CA GLY A 19 9.52 -11.92 -0.30
C GLY A 19 9.17 -12.79 -1.50
N ILE A 20 8.03 -13.46 -1.40
CA ILE A 20 7.38 -14.19 -2.49
C ILE A 20 6.05 -13.50 -2.77
N SER A 21 5.83 -13.15 -4.02
CA SER A 21 4.54 -12.64 -4.49
C SER A 21 3.96 -13.58 -5.54
N TYR A 22 2.70 -13.94 -5.36
CA TYR A 22 1.93 -14.72 -6.32
C TYR A 22 0.77 -13.90 -6.86
N ARG A 23 0.78 -13.64 -8.16
CA ARG A 23 -0.30 -12.94 -8.86
C ARG A 23 -1.06 -13.94 -9.73
N ARG A 24 -2.38 -13.96 -9.59
CA ARG A 24 -3.28 -14.73 -10.44
C ARG A 24 -4.42 -13.87 -10.96
N GLU A 25 -4.61 -13.92 -12.27
CA GLU A 25 -5.69 -13.22 -12.96
C GLU A 25 -6.75 -14.26 -13.35
N VAL A 26 -7.96 -14.11 -12.81
CA VAL A 26 -9.11 -14.98 -13.08
C VAL A 26 -10.30 -14.13 -13.50
N LEU A 27 -10.74 -14.29 -14.74
CA LEU A 27 -11.85 -13.52 -15.34
C LEU A 27 -11.59 -12.01 -15.25
N LYS A 28 -12.48 -11.28 -14.57
CA LYS A 28 -12.35 -9.83 -14.30
C LYS A 28 -11.65 -9.55 -12.96
N GLY A 29 -11.28 -10.57 -12.20
CA GLY A 29 -10.65 -10.44 -10.89
C GLY A 29 -9.15 -10.72 -10.93
N ARG A 30 -8.35 -9.91 -10.25
CA ARG A 30 -6.93 -10.15 -10.04
C ARG A 30 -6.65 -10.31 -8.55
N TRP A 31 -6.11 -11.46 -8.19
CA TRP A 31 -5.64 -11.76 -6.84
C TRP A 31 -4.12 -11.65 -6.81
N THR A 32 -3.58 -10.97 -5.82
CA THR A 32 -2.14 -10.89 -5.57
C THR A 32 -1.90 -11.21 -4.11
N LEU A 33 -1.23 -12.31 -3.84
CA LEU A 33 -0.80 -12.70 -2.51
C LEU A 33 0.68 -12.36 -2.40
N ALA A 34 1.12 -11.82 -1.28
CA ALA A 34 2.51 -11.50 -1.01
C ALA A 34 2.84 -11.94 0.41
N ILE A 35 4.02 -12.53 0.60
CA ILE A 35 4.56 -12.84 1.90
C ILE A 35 6.02 -12.43 1.91
N SER A 36 6.46 -11.78 2.97
CA SER A 36 7.82 -11.28 3.14
C SER A 36 8.37 -11.72 4.48
N CYS A 37 9.65 -12.09 4.51
CA CYS A 37 10.38 -12.52 5.69
C CYS A 37 11.75 -11.81 5.71
N GLY A 38 11.99 -11.04 6.76
CA GLY A 38 13.23 -10.30 6.98
C GLY A 38 13.50 -10.16 8.47
N SER A 39 13.20 -9.00 9.04
CA SER A 39 13.20 -8.76 10.49
C SER A 39 11.92 -9.22 11.21
N GLY A 40 10.89 -9.62 10.46
CA GLY A 40 9.62 -10.16 10.92
C GLY A 40 8.85 -10.81 9.77
N LEU A 41 7.80 -11.58 10.08
CA LEU A 41 6.94 -12.20 9.06
C LEU A 41 5.82 -11.24 8.68
N ARG A 42 5.75 -10.90 7.40
CA ARG A 42 4.74 -10.00 6.83
C ARG A 42 3.92 -10.72 5.79
N GLY A 43 2.61 -10.63 5.88
CA GLY A 43 1.68 -11.18 4.90
C GLY A 43 0.86 -10.07 4.26
N GLY A 44 0.51 -10.22 2.99
CA GLY A 44 -0.31 -9.27 2.25
C GLY A 44 -1.17 -9.98 1.21
N MET A 45 -2.38 -9.48 1.02
CA MET A 45 -3.29 -9.90 -0.04
C MET A 45 -3.92 -8.67 -0.66
N GLU A 46 -3.89 -8.61 -1.98
CA GLU A 46 -4.63 -7.65 -2.80
C GLU A 46 -5.62 -8.40 -3.69
N TYR A 47 -6.86 -7.92 -3.72
CA TYR A 47 -7.90 -8.38 -4.63
C TYR A 47 -8.46 -7.21 -5.42
N LEU A 48 -8.34 -7.26 -6.75
CA LEU A 48 -8.86 -6.26 -7.66
C LEU A 48 -10.00 -6.86 -8.48
N TYR A 49 -11.22 -6.33 -8.34
CA TYR A 49 -12.38 -6.73 -9.12
C TYR A 49 -12.66 -5.74 -10.25
N ALA A 50 -12.61 -6.23 -11.48
CA ALA A 50 -12.92 -5.56 -12.74
C ALA A 50 -12.20 -4.21 -12.95
N GLY A 51 -11.05 -4.01 -12.30
CA GLY A 51 -10.35 -2.72 -12.27
C GLY A 51 -11.10 -1.60 -11.55
N ARG A 52 -12.25 -1.91 -10.92
CA ARG A 52 -13.11 -0.94 -10.24
C ARG A 52 -13.01 -1.00 -8.74
N VAL A 53 -12.78 -2.15 -8.14
CA VAL A 53 -12.70 -2.29 -6.67
C VAL A 53 -11.40 -2.98 -6.34
N ALA A 54 -10.57 -2.37 -5.52
CA ALA A 54 -9.35 -2.93 -4.97
C ALA A 54 -9.54 -3.14 -3.47
N LEU A 55 -9.28 -4.34 -2.96
CA LEU A 55 -9.23 -4.64 -1.54
C LEU A 55 -7.80 -5.04 -1.22
N ARG A 56 -7.25 -4.53 -0.12
CA ARG A 56 -5.88 -4.80 0.33
C ARG A 56 -5.93 -5.17 1.79
N LEU A 57 -5.30 -6.28 2.15
CA LEU A 57 -5.18 -6.77 3.51
C LEU A 57 -3.70 -7.03 3.75
N GLY A 58 -3.17 -6.64 4.90
CA GLY A 58 -1.78 -6.79 5.29
C GLY A 58 -1.66 -7.15 6.76
N TRP A 59 -0.62 -7.90 7.11
CA TRP A 59 -0.32 -8.29 8.48
C TRP A 59 1.18 -8.19 8.70
N ASP A 60 1.58 -7.49 9.76
CA ASP A 60 2.99 -7.23 10.12
C ASP A 60 3.42 -7.95 11.41
N GLY A 61 2.72 -9.00 11.82
CA GLY A 61 2.96 -9.70 13.10
C GLY A 61 2.46 -8.96 14.34
N SER A 62 2.41 -7.61 14.31
CA SER A 62 1.93 -6.76 15.42
C SER A 62 0.54 -6.15 15.19
N GLY A 63 0.05 -6.11 13.95
CA GLY A 63 -1.25 -5.53 13.61
C GLY A 63 -1.73 -5.86 12.20
N LEU A 64 -3.05 -5.79 11.99
CA LEU A 64 -3.71 -6.06 10.72
C LEU A 64 -4.10 -4.76 10.01
N THR A 65 -3.65 -4.58 8.77
CA THR A 65 -3.93 -3.42 7.93
C THR A 65 -4.94 -3.78 6.84
N ALA A 66 -5.96 -2.94 6.59
CA ALA A 66 -7.02 -3.26 5.64
C ALA A 66 -7.45 -2.05 4.79
N GLY A 67 -6.95 -1.92 3.56
CA GLY A 67 -7.33 -0.85 2.63
C GLY A 67 -8.41 -1.27 1.63
N ALA A 68 -9.20 -0.32 1.15
CA ALA A 68 -10.08 -0.49 0.00
C ALA A 68 -9.94 0.69 -0.97
N GLY A 69 -10.01 0.45 -2.27
CA GLY A 69 -9.97 1.48 -3.30
C GLY A 69 -11.07 1.22 -4.31
N VAL A 70 -11.64 2.28 -4.87
CA VAL A 70 -12.66 2.20 -5.90
C VAL A 70 -12.36 3.16 -7.04
N SER A 71 -12.44 2.67 -8.27
CA SER A 71 -12.20 3.42 -9.51
C SER A 71 -13.44 3.34 -10.40
N PHE A 72 -14.01 4.49 -10.73
CA PHE A 72 -15.13 4.65 -11.64
C PHE A 72 -14.76 5.60 -12.78
N GLY A 73 -14.33 5.05 -13.93
CA GLY A 73 -14.05 5.82 -15.14
C GLY A 73 -12.93 6.85 -14.93
N SER A 74 -13.29 8.13 -14.96
CA SER A 74 -12.38 9.27 -14.74
C SER A 74 -12.16 9.62 -13.27
N LEU A 75 -12.85 8.95 -12.35
CA LEU A 75 -12.79 9.21 -10.91
C LEU A 75 -12.16 8.01 -10.21
N ARG A 76 -11.16 8.26 -9.37
CA ARG A 76 -10.53 7.26 -8.53
C ARG A 76 -10.56 7.71 -7.08
N ALA A 77 -11.23 6.95 -6.23
CA ALA A 77 -11.26 7.17 -4.80
C ALA A 77 -10.48 6.05 -4.11
N ASP A 78 -9.40 6.38 -3.41
CA ASP A 78 -8.63 5.44 -2.61
C ASP A 78 -8.98 5.66 -1.14
N TYR A 79 -9.57 4.64 -0.50
CA TYR A 79 -9.99 4.67 0.89
C TYR A 79 -9.11 3.72 1.71
N ALA A 80 -7.94 4.21 2.13
CA ALA A 80 -7.03 3.45 2.95
C ALA A 80 -7.47 3.51 4.42
N PHE A 81 -7.92 2.38 4.95
CA PHE A 81 -8.28 2.24 6.36
C PHE A 81 -7.17 1.47 7.09
N LEU A 82 -6.46 2.12 8.01
CA LEU A 82 -5.55 1.42 8.91
C LEU A 82 -6.27 1.13 10.22
N MET A 83 -6.54 -0.15 10.49
CA MET A 83 -6.94 -0.62 11.81
C MET A 83 -5.68 -0.88 12.64
N HIS A 84 -5.27 0.10 13.45
CA HIS A 84 -4.25 -0.10 14.46
C HIS A 84 -4.94 -0.12 15.83
N GLU A 85 -4.87 -1.24 16.54
CA GLU A 85 -5.54 -1.45 17.85
C GLU A 85 -4.94 -0.61 19.00
N ALA A 86 -3.96 0.27 18.73
CA ALA A 86 -3.27 1.08 19.74
C ALA A 86 -3.37 2.61 19.54
N LEU A 87 -3.73 3.12 18.36
CA LEU A 87 -3.89 4.56 18.13
C LEU A 87 -5.04 4.82 17.16
N GLY A 88 -5.95 5.70 17.57
CA GLY A 88 -7.22 6.03 16.92
C GLY A 88 -7.20 6.09 15.38
N GLY A 89 -8.29 5.57 14.80
CA GLY A 89 -8.48 5.38 13.36
C GLY A 89 -8.04 6.59 12.54
N THR A 90 -6.94 6.43 11.81
CA THR A 90 -6.49 7.43 10.84
C THR A 90 -7.15 7.11 9.50
N HIS A 91 -8.17 7.91 9.16
CA HIS A 91 -8.88 7.81 7.90
C HIS A 91 -8.12 8.59 6.82
N ARG A 92 -7.37 7.90 5.95
CA ARG A 92 -6.73 8.56 4.80
C ARG A 92 -7.61 8.41 3.57
N VAL A 93 -8.27 9.49 3.20
CA VAL A 93 -9.09 9.57 2.00
C VAL A 93 -8.29 10.30 0.92
N SER A 94 -8.01 9.63 -0.19
CA SER A 94 -7.40 10.27 -1.37
C SER A 94 -8.39 10.20 -2.54
N LEU A 95 -8.66 11.33 -3.17
CA LEU A 95 -9.52 11.40 -4.35
C LEU A 95 -8.70 11.96 -5.52
N GLU A 96 -8.64 11.18 -6.59
CA GLU A 96 -7.95 11.52 -7.84
C GLU A 96 -9.01 11.68 -8.94
N VAL A 97 -8.93 12.81 -9.65
CA VAL A 97 -9.80 13.12 -10.78
C VAL A 97 -8.93 13.22 -12.03
N LEU A 98 -9.14 12.32 -12.98
CA LEU A 98 -8.55 12.42 -14.30
C LEU A 98 -9.37 13.44 -15.11
N LEU A 99 -8.81 14.63 -15.30
CA LEU A 99 -9.36 15.61 -16.23
C LEU A 99 -9.07 15.13 -17.67
N PRO A 100 -10.08 14.96 -18.54
CA PRO A 100 -9.82 14.77 -19.96
C PRO A 100 -9.13 16.04 -20.47
N GLY A 101 -7.92 15.88 -20.99
CA GLY A 101 -7.16 16.97 -21.57
C GLY A 101 -8.00 17.69 -22.61
N GLY A 102 -8.30 18.96 -22.35
CA GLY A 102 -8.86 19.87 -23.33
C GLY A 102 -7.85 19.99 -24.46
N GLY A 103 -8.13 19.31 -25.57
CA GLY A 103 -7.47 19.58 -26.83
C GLY A 103 -7.87 20.97 -27.32
N THR A 104 -6.89 21.84 -27.45
CA THR A 104 -6.88 22.97 -28.39
C THR A 104 -5.49 23.06 -28.98
#